data_AF-G0NJW0-F1
#
_entry.id   AF-G0NJW0-F1
#
_cell.length_a   1.000
_cell.length_b   1.000
_cell.length_c   1.000
_cell.angle_alpha   90.00
_cell.angle_beta   90.00
_cell.angle_gamma   90.00
#
_symmetry.space_group_name_H-M   'P 1'
#
loop_
_entity.id
_entity.type
_entity.pdbx_description
1 polymer ?
#
loop_
_entity_poly.entity_id
_entity_poly.type
_entity_poly.pdbx_seq_one_letter_code
_entity_poly.pdbx_strand_id
1 'polypeptide(L)'
;MKADRKEKVEKASEAVGLGLKDVYRGDILISVLPPVQVEGRVMDYPKIVFGDKKQAVLPTKYRVPTDFEKPAASSRFHQAKVVMNWESCCLKGKDKGKMQLFKNSLLDGMNACGMGRAEPEITVFKRSELKEVFKRASGKK
;
A
#
# COMPACT_ATOMS: atom_id res chain seq x y z
N MET A 1 24.62 -7.47 12.63
CA MET A 1 25.47 -8.16 11.64
C MET A 1 24.65 -9.31 11.04
N LYS A 2 24.01 -9.11 9.87
CA LYS A 2 23.28 -10.18 9.20
C LYS A 2 24.31 -10.97 8.39
N ALA A 3 24.64 -12.19 8.81
CA ALA A 3 25.40 -13.10 7.97
C ALA A 3 24.76 -13.16 6.58
N ASP A 4 25.58 -12.99 5.55
CA ASP A 4 25.13 -12.87 4.16
C ASP A 4 24.39 -14.15 3.78
N ARG A 5 23.12 -14.02 3.36
CA ARG A 5 22.28 -15.16 2.98
C ARG A 5 22.97 -15.97 1.87
N LYS A 6 23.72 -15.30 1.00
CA LYS A 6 24.52 -15.91 -0.05
C LYS A 6 25.53 -16.90 0.52
N GLU A 7 26.34 -16.47 1.49
CA GLU A 7 27.37 -17.30 2.14
C GLU A 7 26.74 -18.54 2.83
N LYS A 8 25.57 -18.39 3.45
CA LYS A 8 24.86 -19.53 4.05
C LYS A 8 24.37 -20.54 3.02
N VAL A 9 23.88 -20.06 1.87
CA VAL A 9 23.40 -20.92 0.78
C VAL A 9 24.58 -21.63 0.11
N GLU A 10 25.69 -20.95 -0.11
CA GLU A 10 26.92 -21.54 -0.64
C GLU A 10 27.46 -22.64 0.29
N LYS A 11 27.61 -22.36 1.59
CA LYS A 11 28.02 -23.36 2.58
C LYS A 11 27.05 -24.55 2.67
N ALA A 12 25.74 -24.30 2.57
CA ALA A 12 24.76 -25.37 2.55
C ALA A 12 24.91 -26.23 1.28
N SER A 13 25.09 -25.60 0.12
CA SER A 13 25.33 -26.27 -1.17
C SER A 13 26.57 -27.16 -1.11
N GLU A 14 27.68 -26.64 -0.58
CA GLU A 14 28.92 -27.40 -0.36
C GLU A 14 28.69 -28.59 0.59
N ALA A 15 27.99 -28.37 1.71
CA ALA A 15 27.75 -29.40 2.73
C ALA A 15 26.87 -30.56 2.22
N VAL A 16 25.91 -30.28 1.33
CA VAL A 16 25.06 -31.32 0.71
C VAL A 16 25.67 -31.90 -0.58
N GLY A 17 26.91 -31.54 -0.93
CA GLY A 17 27.62 -32.06 -2.10
C GLY A 17 27.09 -31.55 -3.44
N LEU A 18 26.23 -30.53 -3.42
CA LEU A 18 25.73 -29.86 -4.62
C LEU A 18 26.90 -29.13 -5.29
N GLY A 19 27.35 -29.64 -6.45
CA GLY A 19 28.50 -29.12 -7.20
C GLY A 19 29.81 -29.90 -7.06
N LEU A 20 29.83 -31.03 -6.33
CA LEU A 20 31.07 -31.80 -6.13
C LEU A 20 31.02 -33.26 -6.58
N LYS A 21 29.84 -33.93 -6.68
CA LYS A 21 29.75 -35.30 -7.24
C LYS A 21 28.38 -35.55 -7.88
N ASP A 22 28.39 -36.22 -9.03
CA ASP A 22 27.17 -36.80 -9.58
C ASP A 22 26.61 -37.82 -8.60
N VAL A 23 25.30 -37.74 -8.31
CA VAL A 23 24.63 -38.73 -7.47
C VAL A 23 24.13 -39.84 -8.38
N TYR A 24 24.71 -41.03 -8.25
CA TYR A 24 24.27 -42.24 -8.95
C TYR A 24 23.19 -42.95 -8.14
N ARG A 25 21.99 -43.12 -8.70
CA ARG A 25 20.96 -44.04 -8.18
C ARG A 25 20.44 -44.88 -9.35
N GLY A 26 20.91 -46.12 -9.47
CA GLY A 26 20.54 -46.97 -10.61
C GLY A 26 21.04 -46.36 -11.92
N ASP A 27 20.19 -46.27 -12.94
CA ASP A 27 20.57 -45.81 -14.30
C ASP A 27 20.57 -44.28 -14.48
N ILE A 28 20.41 -43.50 -13.40
CA ILE A 28 20.26 -42.04 -13.49
C ILE A 28 21.47 -41.35 -12.85
N LEU A 29 22.19 -40.59 -13.68
CA LEU A 29 23.21 -39.63 -13.26
C LEU A 29 22.53 -38.28 -13.01
N ILE A 30 22.48 -37.82 -11.76
CA ILE A 30 22.02 -36.46 -11.45
C ILE A 30 23.23 -35.58 -11.20
N SER A 31 23.55 -34.74 -12.19
CA SER A 31 24.59 -33.72 -12.09
C SER A 31 24.03 -32.42 -11.52
N VAL A 32 24.68 -31.92 -10.48
CA VAL A 32 24.30 -30.65 -9.84
C VAL A 32 25.30 -29.58 -10.26
N LEU A 33 24.80 -28.56 -10.94
CA LEU A 33 25.61 -27.45 -11.43
C LEU A 33 25.75 -26.35 -10.36
N PRO A 34 26.87 -25.59 -10.38
CA PRO A 34 27.02 -24.40 -9.54
C PRO A 34 25.95 -23.34 -9.86
N PRO A 35 25.72 -22.37 -8.96
CA PRO A 35 24.79 -21.26 -9.21
C PRO A 35 25.07 -20.60 -10.56
N VAL A 36 24.04 -20.57 -11.41
CA VAL A 36 24.15 -19.95 -12.73
C VAL A 36 24.16 -18.43 -12.56
N GLN A 37 25.19 -17.78 -13.09
CA GLN A 37 25.17 -16.33 -13.22
C GLN A 37 24.16 -15.97 -14.29
N VAL A 38 23.23 -15.09 -13.93
CA VAL A 38 22.22 -14.58 -14.84
C VAL A 38 22.45 -13.10 -15.06
N GLU A 39 22.46 -12.69 -16.32
CA GLU A 39 22.44 -11.28 -16.66
C GLU A 39 21.05 -10.72 -16.40
N GLY A 40 20.93 -9.92 -15.34
CA GLY A 40 19.72 -9.19 -15.00
C GLY A 40 19.88 -7.71 -15.30
N ARG A 41 18.79 -7.06 -15.72
CA ARG A 41 18.71 -5.60 -15.81
C ARG A 41 17.83 -5.06 -14.70
N VAL A 42 18.34 -4.09 -13.96
CA VAL A 42 17.51 -3.27 -13.06
C VAL A 42 16.83 -2.19 -13.89
N MET A 43 15.51 -2.14 -13.83
CA MET A 43 14.72 -1.11 -14.52
C MET A 43 14.80 0.22 -13.78
N ASP A 44 14.75 1.32 -14.53
CA ASP A 44 14.65 2.65 -13.93
C ASP A 44 13.37 2.78 -13.11
N TYR A 45 13.45 3.54 -12.02
CA TYR A 45 12.28 3.81 -11.19
C TYR A 45 11.23 4.60 -11.97
N PRO A 46 9.93 4.21 -11.88
CA PRO A 46 8.88 4.97 -12.52
C PRO A 46 8.75 6.35 -11.87
N LYS A 47 8.47 7.37 -12.70
CA LYS A 47 8.11 8.71 -12.23
C LYS A 47 6.62 8.74 -11.93
N ILE A 48 6.24 9.17 -10.74
CA ILE A 48 4.82 9.34 -10.37
C ILE A 48 4.48 10.82 -10.46
N VAL A 49 3.45 11.13 -11.26
CA VAL A 49 2.95 12.49 -11.46
C VAL A 49 1.68 12.68 -10.63
N PHE A 50 1.70 13.67 -9.76
CA PHE A 50 0.58 14.06 -8.92
C PHE A 50 -0.18 15.26 -9.53
N GLY A 51 -1.23 15.71 -8.83
CA GLY A 51 -1.85 17.01 -9.10
C GLY A 51 -0.82 18.14 -8.97
N ASP A 52 -1.12 19.30 -9.58
CA ASP A 52 -0.23 20.47 -9.63
C ASP A 52 1.13 20.23 -10.33
N LYS A 53 1.24 19.19 -11.17
CA LYS A 53 2.47 18.80 -11.88
C LYS A 53 3.66 18.44 -10.97
N LYS A 54 3.42 18.19 -9.68
CA LYS A 54 4.45 17.66 -8.78
C LYS A 54 4.84 16.25 -9.22
N GLN A 55 6.14 15.98 -9.28
CA GLN A 55 6.68 14.68 -9.64
C GLN A 55 7.40 14.09 -8.45
N ALA A 56 7.10 12.84 -8.12
CA ALA A 56 7.90 12.06 -7.20
C ALA A 56 8.80 11.11 -7.99
N VAL A 57 10.07 11.17 -7.67
CA VAL A 57 11.05 10.15 -8.04
C VAL A 57 11.39 9.42 -6.75
N LEU A 58 11.23 8.10 -6.74
CA LEU A 58 11.63 7.30 -5.59
C LEU A 58 13.11 7.56 -5.27
N PRO A 59 13.46 7.90 -4.03
CA PRO A 59 14.85 8.04 -3.69
C PRO A 59 15.52 6.66 -3.79
N THR A 60 16.69 6.62 -4.42
CA THR A 60 17.48 5.40 -4.67
C THR A 60 17.88 4.61 -3.42
N LYS A 61 17.62 5.15 -2.22
CA LYS A 61 17.95 4.55 -0.93
C LYS A 61 16.83 3.66 -0.34
N TYR A 62 15.62 3.68 -0.88
CA TYR A 62 14.51 2.88 -0.33
C TYR A 62 14.55 1.44 -0.87
N ARG A 63 14.50 0.47 0.04
CA ARG A 63 14.48 -0.97 -0.27
C ARG A 63 13.20 -1.43 -0.97
N VAL A 64 12.15 -0.62 -0.91
CA VAL A 64 10.84 -0.92 -1.49
C VAL A 64 10.61 0.03 -2.65
N PRO A 65 10.64 -0.46 -3.91
CA PRO A 65 10.48 0.35 -5.12
C PRO A 65 9.03 0.87 -5.32
N THR A 66 8.22 0.92 -4.27
CA THR A 66 6.80 1.35 -4.29
C THR A 66 6.43 2.26 -3.13
N ASP A 67 7.38 2.66 -2.28
CA ASP A 67 7.11 3.55 -1.14
C ASP A 67 7.13 5.02 -1.56
N PHE A 68 5.94 5.50 -1.96
CA PHE A 68 5.70 6.90 -2.31
C PHE A 68 5.06 7.69 -1.17
N GLU A 69 5.05 7.19 0.07
CA GLU A 69 4.26 7.80 1.16
C GLU A 69 4.68 9.24 1.44
N LYS A 70 5.99 9.51 1.53
CA LYS A 70 6.51 10.88 1.79
C LYS A 70 6.18 11.85 0.65
N PRO A 71 6.45 11.53 -0.64
CA PRO A 71 6.02 12.39 -1.73
C PRO A 71 4.50 12.54 -1.85
N ALA A 72 3.73 11.47 -1.58
CA ALA A 72 2.27 11.50 -1.64
C ALA A 72 1.65 12.39 -0.57
N ALA A 73 2.21 12.42 0.65
CA ALA A 73 1.66 13.18 1.77
C ALA A 73 1.56 14.70 1.54
N SER A 74 2.34 15.27 0.61
CA SER A 74 2.36 16.72 0.30
C SER A 74 1.85 17.04 -1.11
N SER A 75 1.23 16.07 -1.77
CA SER A 75 0.81 16.15 -3.16
C SER A 75 -0.71 16.02 -3.30
N ARG A 76 -1.28 16.69 -4.30
CA ARG A 76 -2.70 16.57 -4.63
C ARG A 76 -2.95 15.37 -5.54
N PHE A 77 -4.18 14.87 -5.57
CA PHE A 77 -4.55 13.86 -6.57
C PHE A 77 -4.40 14.40 -7.99
N HIS A 78 -3.93 13.55 -8.91
CA HIS A 78 -3.82 13.90 -10.33
C HIS A 78 -5.19 14.28 -10.92
N GLN A 79 -6.23 13.52 -10.52
CA GLN A 79 -7.62 13.85 -10.80
C GLN A 79 -8.42 13.73 -9.50
N ALA A 80 -8.65 14.86 -8.84
CA ALA A 80 -9.46 14.90 -7.62
C ALA A 80 -10.95 14.83 -7.96
N LYS A 81 -11.68 13.95 -7.29
CA LYS A 81 -13.15 13.94 -7.35
C LYS A 81 -13.71 14.96 -6.35
N VAL A 82 -14.90 15.48 -6.67
CA VAL A 82 -15.64 16.40 -5.81
C VAL A 82 -16.74 15.62 -5.09
N VAL A 83 -16.82 15.78 -3.76
CA VAL A 83 -17.81 15.10 -2.91
C VAL A 83 -18.84 16.11 -2.41
N MET A 84 -20.00 16.18 -3.06
CA MET A 84 -21.03 17.17 -2.73
C MET A 84 -22.13 16.64 -1.81
N ASN A 85 -22.57 15.39 -2.01
CA ASN A 85 -23.69 14.80 -1.28
C ASN A 85 -23.20 13.58 -0.50
N TRP A 86 -22.97 13.76 0.80
CA TRP A 86 -22.46 12.69 1.65
C TRP A 86 -22.83 12.88 3.12
N GLU A 87 -22.77 11.79 3.87
CA GLU A 87 -23.23 11.71 5.26
C GLU A 87 -22.22 10.95 6.11
N SER A 88 -22.02 11.43 7.34
CA SER A 88 -21.23 10.74 8.37
C SER A 88 -22.17 10.18 9.44
N CYS A 89 -22.26 8.86 9.50
CA CYS A 89 -23.13 8.16 10.42
C CYS A 89 -22.40 7.70 11.69
N CYS A 90 -22.94 8.01 12.86
CA CYS A 90 -22.41 7.62 14.15
C CYS A 90 -23.46 6.93 15.04
N LEU A 91 -23.00 5.92 15.78
CA LEU A 91 -23.81 5.22 16.77
C LEU A 91 -24.08 6.11 17.99
N LYS A 92 -25.34 6.19 18.40
CA LYS A 92 -25.77 6.89 19.61
C LYS A 92 -25.04 6.32 20.83
N GLY A 93 -24.52 7.20 21.68
CA GLY A 93 -23.71 6.83 22.85
C GLY A 93 -22.20 6.79 22.58
N LYS A 94 -21.76 6.97 21.33
CA LYS A 94 -20.34 7.29 21.06
C LYS A 94 -20.06 8.76 21.31
N ASP A 95 -18.83 9.03 21.73
CA ASP A 95 -18.31 10.34 22.10
C ASP A 95 -18.45 11.35 20.95
N LYS A 96 -19.35 12.33 21.11
CA LYS A 96 -19.60 13.40 20.12
C LYS A 96 -18.35 14.23 19.84
N GLY A 97 -17.46 14.41 20.84
CA GLY A 97 -16.21 15.16 20.67
C GLY A 97 -15.26 14.46 19.70
N LYS A 98 -15.13 13.13 19.81
CA LYS A 98 -14.30 12.33 18.89
C LYS A 98 -14.82 12.35 17.45
N MET A 99 -16.15 12.36 17.28
CA MET A 99 -16.75 12.44 15.95
C MET A 99 -16.47 13.79 15.28
N GLN A 100 -16.54 14.88 16.05
CA GLN A 100 -16.23 16.21 15.52
C GLN A 100 -14.75 16.35 15.15
N LEU A 101 -13.84 15.83 15.98
CA LEU A 101 -12.40 15.81 15.69
C LEU A 101 -12.08 14.97 14.45
N PHE A 102 -12.67 13.78 14.36
CA PHE A 102 -12.52 12.92 13.18
C PHE A 102 -13.02 13.62 11.92
N LYS A 103 -14.20 14.23 11.98
CA LYS A 103 -14.76 14.99 10.87
C LYS A 103 -13.77 16.07 10.43
N ASN A 104 -13.35 16.97 11.32
CA ASN A 104 -12.44 18.05 10.98
C ASN A 104 -11.14 17.52 10.35
N SER A 105 -10.52 16.49 10.95
CA SER A 105 -9.29 15.88 10.43
C SER A 105 -9.48 15.28 9.03
N LEU A 106 -10.62 14.63 8.77
CA LEU A 106 -10.94 14.09 7.44
C LEU A 106 -11.10 15.21 6.42
N LEU A 107 -11.82 16.27 6.78
CA LEU A 107 -12.07 17.42 5.90
C LEU A 107 -10.77 18.16 5.55
N ASP A 108 -9.87 18.30 6.52
CA ASP A 108 -8.54 18.88 6.31
C ASP A 108 -7.70 18.00 5.38
N GLY A 109 -7.73 16.67 5.58
CA GLY A 109 -7.06 15.71 4.70
C GLY A 109 -7.58 15.74 3.25
N MET A 110 -8.89 15.81 3.07
CA MET A 110 -9.51 15.92 1.74
C MET A 110 -9.08 17.22 1.04
N ASN A 111 -9.10 18.35 1.76
CA ASN A 111 -8.65 19.63 1.24
C ASN A 111 -7.15 19.62 0.87
N ALA A 112 -6.30 19.04 1.73
CA ALA A 112 -4.86 18.94 1.50
C ALA A 112 -4.53 18.15 0.23
N CYS A 113 -5.30 17.11 -0.07
CA CYS A 113 -5.16 16.29 -1.28
C CYS A 113 -5.88 16.88 -2.52
N GLY A 114 -6.49 18.06 -2.40
CA GLY A 114 -7.15 18.75 -3.52
C GLY A 114 -8.57 18.27 -3.84
N MET A 115 -9.19 17.47 -2.96
CA MET A 115 -10.59 17.04 -3.15
C MET A 115 -11.55 18.14 -2.70
N GLY A 116 -12.27 18.73 -3.67
CA GLY A 116 -13.38 19.61 -3.38
C GLY A 116 -14.49 18.86 -2.64
N ARG A 117 -15.09 19.48 -1.64
CA ARG A 117 -16.07 18.80 -0.78
C ARG A 117 -17.08 19.75 -0.15
N ALA A 118 -18.31 19.28 0.01
CA ALA A 118 -19.32 19.91 0.85
C ALA A 118 -19.18 19.43 2.31
N GLU A 119 -19.85 20.12 3.23
CA GLU A 119 -19.96 19.67 4.62
C GLU A 119 -20.88 18.42 4.70
N PRO A 120 -20.47 17.35 5.41
CA PRO A 120 -21.30 16.16 5.51
C PRO A 120 -22.52 16.36 6.40
N GLU A 121 -23.63 15.71 6.06
CA GLU A 121 -24.75 15.54 6.98
C GLU A 121 -24.33 14.60 8.14
N ILE A 122 -24.85 14.84 9.36
CA ILE A 122 -24.48 14.01 10.54
C ILE A 122 -25.66 13.14 10.98
N THR A 123 -25.54 11.87 10.60
CA THR A 123 -26.27 10.66 10.99
C THR A 123 -26.16 10.15 12.42
N VAL A 124 -26.87 10.62 13.45
CA VAL A 124 -26.83 9.90 14.77
C VAL A 124 -27.92 8.84 14.85
N PHE A 125 -27.54 7.56 15.00
CA PHE A 125 -28.49 6.44 14.98
C PHE A 125 -28.24 5.38 16.06
N LYS A 126 -29.27 4.68 16.49
CA LYS A 126 -29.15 3.47 17.34
C LYS A 126 -28.82 2.26 16.48
N ARG A 127 -28.18 1.23 17.05
CA ARG A 127 -27.82 0.02 16.28
C ARG A 127 -29.01 -0.65 15.59
N SER A 128 -30.22 -0.56 16.18
CA SER A 128 -31.47 -1.06 15.58
C SER A 128 -31.88 -0.33 14.30
N GLU A 129 -31.43 0.92 14.10
CA GLU A 129 -31.85 1.81 13.00
C GLU A 129 -30.91 1.71 11.77
N LEU A 130 -29.86 0.88 11.83
CA LEU A 130 -28.83 0.80 10.78
C LEU A 130 -29.42 0.55 9.38
N LYS A 131 -30.40 -0.37 9.27
CA LYS A 131 -31.05 -0.68 7.99
C LYS A 131 -31.82 0.51 7.43
N GLU A 132 -32.45 1.30 8.29
CA GLU A 132 -33.24 2.47 7.87
C GLU A 132 -32.34 3.62 7.39
N VAL A 133 -31.19 3.82 8.06
CA VAL A 133 -30.18 4.79 7.65
C VAL A 133 -29.68 4.49 6.24
N PHE A 134 -29.32 3.24 5.94
CA PHE A 134 -28.87 2.88 4.59
C PHE A 134 -29.98 2.99 3.53
N LYS A 135 -31.22 2.61 3.86
CA LYS A 135 -32.36 2.80 2.94
C LYS A 135 -32.61 4.27 2.62
N ARG A 136 -32.48 5.15 3.61
CA ARG A 136 -32.60 6.60 3.42
C ARG A 136 -31.49 7.13 2.53
N ALA A 137 -30.25 6.71 2.77
CA ALA A 137 -29.10 7.10 1.97
C ALA A 137 -29.24 6.66 0.49
N SER A 138 -29.73 5.44 0.21
CA SER A 138 -29.95 4.97 -1.16
C SER A 138 -31.05 5.74 -1.93
N GLY A 139 -31.93 6.45 -1.22
CA GLY A 139 -32.99 7.25 -1.83
C GLY A 139 -32.60 8.71 -2.12
N LYS A 140 -31.47 9.19 -1.58
CA LYS A 140 -30.95 10.54 -1.84
C LYS A 140 -30.13 10.50 -3.14
N LYS A 141 -30.71 11.02 -4.24
CA LYS A 141 -30.01 11.25 -5.52
C LYS A 141 -29.42 12.65 -5.56
#